data_AF-A0A8H4KJ21-F1
#
_entry.id   AF-A0A8H4KJ21-F1
#
_cell.length_a   1.000
_cell.length_b   1.000
_cell.length_c   1.000
_cell.angle_alpha   90.00
_cell.angle_beta   90.00
_cell.angle_gamma   90.00
#
_symmetry.space_group_name_H-M   'P 1'
#
loop_
_entity.id
_entity.type
_entity.pdbx_description
1 polymer ?
#
loop_
_entity_poly.entity_id
_entity_poly.type
_entity_poly.pdbx_seq_one_letter_code
_entity_poly.pdbx_strand_id
1 'polypeptide(L)'
;MSNEQISLPYFLAILVVSGLIIRYLFFGGPSPPQATRSPEAFLRSREVAVERIQQMFPQAERRSILWDLQRNGGNIQNTTERILAGRLDTPPITFQPPPPPPGQPAGSASAATTIRQPEKPAQPDLITRYNLKSKLDTTAQEEQDGKSKGWSSNRDERQASLQKRRDEMILAARRKMEARIAAEKATQGS
;
A
#
# COMPACT_ATOMS: atom_id res chain seq x y z
N MET A 1 -60.16 -0.10 27.07
CA MET A 1 -60.00 -0.80 25.79
C MET A 1 -59.78 0.26 24.72
N SER A 2 -58.54 0.72 24.57
CA SER A 2 -58.20 1.75 23.59
C SER A 2 -58.11 1.06 22.22
N ASN A 3 -59.14 1.26 21.39
CA ASN A 3 -59.07 0.88 19.99
C ASN A 3 -58.11 1.86 19.31
N GLU A 4 -56.83 1.50 19.25
CA GLU A 4 -55.80 2.19 18.50
C GLU A 4 -56.13 2.08 17.00
N GLN A 5 -56.99 2.98 16.51
CA GLN A 5 -57.28 3.13 15.09
C GLN A 5 -56.05 3.75 14.42
N ILE A 6 -55.06 2.91 14.11
CA ILE A 6 -53.94 3.31 13.25
C ILE A 6 -54.52 3.81 11.93
N SER A 7 -54.33 5.10 11.68
CA SER A 7 -54.82 5.73 10.46
C SER A 7 -54.15 5.08 9.25
N LEU A 8 -54.96 4.75 8.24
CA LEU A 8 -54.51 4.18 6.95
C LEU A 8 -53.23 4.84 6.38
N PRO A 9 -53.08 6.19 6.38
CA PRO A 9 -51.84 6.82 5.89
C PRO A 9 -50.60 6.48 6.73
N TYR A 10 -50.73 6.32 8.05
CA TYR A 10 -49.61 5.93 8.92
C TYR A 10 -49.16 4.51 8.64
N PHE A 11 -50.09 3.59 8.40
CA PHE A 11 -49.77 2.21 8.04
C PHE A 11 -48.98 2.15 6.72
N LEU A 12 -49.39 2.96 5.73
CA LEU A 12 -48.71 3.04 4.44
C LEU A 12 -47.29 3.63 4.59
N ALA A 13 -47.13 4.66 5.41
CA ALA A 13 -45.82 5.25 5.70
C ALA A 13 -44.88 4.26 6.38
N ILE A 14 -45.36 3.49 7.37
CA ILE A 14 -44.57 2.46 8.06
C ILE A 14 -44.15 1.36 7.08
N LEU A 15 -45.03 0.95 6.15
CA LEU A 15 -44.68 -0.04 5.12
C LEU A 15 -43.57 0.47 4.19
N VAL A 16 -43.65 1.72 3.73
CA VAL A 16 -42.61 2.30 2.87
C VAL A 16 -41.27 2.39 3.60
N VAL A 17 -41.27 2.87 4.84
CA VAL A 17 -40.05 3.00 5.66
C VAL A 17 -39.45 1.63 5.97
N SER A 18 -40.25 0.65 6.37
CA SER A 18 -39.78 -0.72 6.62
C SER A 18 -39.22 -1.37 5.36
N GLY A 19 -39.86 -1.17 4.20
CA GLY A 19 -39.36 -1.63 2.91
C GLY A 19 -38.01 -0.99 2.54
N LEU A 20 -37.83 0.30 2.82
CA LEU A 20 -36.57 1.01 2.59
C LEU A 20 -35.45 0.52 3.51
N ILE A 21 -35.78 0.25 4.78
CA ILE A 21 -34.84 -0.32 5.76
C ILE A 21 -34.41 -1.72 5.33
N ILE A 22 -35.36 -2.59 4.93
CA ILE A 22 -35.05 -3.95 4.45
C ILE A 22 -34.22 -3.88 3.16
N ARG A 23 -34.59 -3.00 2.21
CA ARG A 23 -33.82 -2.75 0.99
C ARG A 23 -32.39 -2.32 1.29
N TYR A 24 -32.20 -1.49 2.30
CA TYR A 24 -30.87 -0.98 2.67
C TYR A 24 -30.05 -2.01 3.46
N LEU A 25 -30.68 -2.76 4.38
CA LEU A 25 -29.99 -3.76 5.20
C LEU A 25 -29.70 -5.07 4.45
N PHE A 26 -30.60 -5.52 3.58
CA PHE A 26 -30.46 -6.82 2.88
C PHE A 26 -29.94 -6.68 1.44
N PHE A 27 -30.23 -5.58 0.74
CA PHE A 27 -29.82 -5.36 -0.66
C PHE A 27 -28.90 -4.15 -0.85
N GLY A 28 -28.57 -3.44 0.23
CA GLY A 28 -27.83 -2.18 0.22
C GLY A 28 -26.61 -2.22 1.11
N GLY A 29 -25.93 -3.37 1.22
CA GLY A 29 -24.57 -3.37 1.73
C GLY A 29 -23.74 -2.46 0.83
N PRO A 30 -23.10 -1.38 1.33
CA PRO A 30 -22.13 -0.66 0.53
C PRO A 30 -21.04 -1.66 0.19
N SER A 31 -21.07 -2.21 -1.02
CA SER A 31 -19.87 -2.82 -1.57
C SER A 31 -18.83 -1.72 -1.47
N PRO A 32 -17.78 -1.89 -0.64
CA PRO A 32 -16.70 -0.92 -0.65
C PRO A 32 -16.31 -0.76 -2.12
N PRO A 33 -16.08 0.46 -2.61
CA PRO A 33 -15.61 0.64 -3.98
C PRO A 33 -14.42 -0.31 -4.10
N GLN A 34 -14.60 -1.38 -4.88
CA GLN A 34 -13.57 -2.35 -5.17
C GLN A 34 -12.49 -1.46 -5.74
N ALA A 35 -11.45 -1.18 -4.96
CA ALA A 35 -10.39 -0.30 -5.38
C ALA A 35 -9.90 -0.95 -6.67
N THR A 36 -10.23 -0.34 -7.80
CA THR A 36 -9.75 -0.75 -9.09
C THR A 36 -8.25 -0.63 -8.91
N ARG A 37 -7.60 -1.78 -8.68
CA ARG A 37 -6.16 -1.81 -8.43
C ARG A 37 -5.59 -1.08 -9.62
N SER A 38 -4.95 0.06 -9.36
CA SER A 38 -4.45 0.88 -10.44
C SER A 38 -3.57 -0.02 -11.31
N PRO A 39 -3.64 0.08 -12.63
CA PRO A 39 -2.84 -0.77 -13.51
C PRO A 39 -1.36 -0.72 -13.13
N GLU A 40 -0.88 0.43 -12.64
CA GLU A 40 0.45 0.62 -12.06
C GLU A 40 0.73 -0.18 -10.78
N ALA A 41 -0.25 -0.36 -9.90
CA ALA A 41 -0.09 -1.18 -8.70
C ALA A 41 0.00 -2.66 -9.06
N PHE A 42 -0.71 -3.09 -10.09
CA PHE A 42 -0.61 -4.45 -10.61
C PHE A 42 0.76 -4.73 -11.22
N LEU A 43 1.26 -3.80 -12.05
CA LEU A 43 2.64 -3.86 -12.57
C LEU A 43 3.62 -3.99 -11.40
N ARG A 44 3.65 -3.02 -10.46
CA ARG A 44 4.59 -3.03 -9.33
C ARG A 44 4.55 -4.33 -8.52
N SER A 45 3.35 -4.87 -8.28
CA SER A 45 3.21 -6.15 -7.56
C SER A 45 3.81 -7.33 -8.33
N ARG A 46 3.73 -7.29 -9.67
CA ARG A 46 4.32 -8.29 -10.56
C ARG A 46 5.84 -8.18 -10.56
N GLU A 47 6.40 -6.98 -10.60
CA GLU A 47 7.86 -6.83 -10.54
C GLU A 47 8.44 -7.34 -9.21
N VAL A 48 7.77 -7.06 -8.08
CA VAL A 48 8.15 -7.62 -6.76
C VAL A 48 8.02 -9.14 -6.73
N ALA A 49 6.97 -9.69 -7.34
CA ALA A 49 6.77 -11.13 -7.48
C ALA A 49 7.92 -11.80 -8.26
N VAL A 50 8.33 -11.17 -9.37
CA VAL A 50 9.44 -11.66 -10.20
C VAL A 50 10.75 -11.69 -9.41
N GLU A 51 11.08 -10.63 -8.67
CA GLU A 51 12.30 -10.58 -7.86
C GLU A 51 12.34 -11.70 -6.81
N ARG A 52 11.21 -11.95 -6.15
CA ARG A 52 11.10 -13.05 -5.19
C ARG A 52 11.30 -14.41 -5.84
N ILE A 53 10.68 -14.65 -7.01
CA ILE A 53 10.83 -15.91 -7.73
C ILE A 53 12.28 -16.08 -8.20
N GLN A 54 12.92 -15.01 -8.68
CA GLN A 54 14.32 -15.03 -9.10
C GLN A 54 15.27 -15.40 -7.95
N GLN A 55 14.99 -14.95 -6.73
CA GLN A 55 15.76 -15.33 -5.54
C GLN A 55 15.64 -16.81 -5.19
N MET A 56 14.47 -17.42 -5.43
CA MET A 56 14.24 -18.86 -5.19
C MET A 56 14.73 -19.74 -6.35
N PHE A 57 14.63 -19.26 -7.59
CA PHE A 57 14.94 -19.98 -8.82
C PHE A 57 15.87 -19.13 -9.70
N PRO A 58 17.17 -19.07 -9.39
CA PRO A 58 18.12 -18.27 -10.17
C PRO A 58 18.25 -18.77 -11.62
N GLN A 59 17.99 -20.06 -11.87
CA GLN A 59 17.97 -20.62 -13.23
C GLN A 59 16.75 -20.23 -14.08
N ALA A 60 15.67 -19.71 -13.47
CA ALA A 60 14.48 -19.33 -14.21
C ALA A 60 14.68 -17.94 -14.85
N GLU A 61 14.33 -17.83 -16.14
CA GLU A 61 14.53 -16.59 -16.90
C GLU A 61 13.48 -15.54 -16.51
N ARG A 62 13.91 -14.32 -16.17
CA ARG A 62 13.03 -13.21 -15.76
C ARG A 62 11.85 -12.97 -16.71
N ARG A 63 12.07 -13.09 -18.02
CA ARG A 63 11.04 -12.88 -19.06
C ARG A 63 9.96 -13.95 -19.03
N SER A 64 10.37 -15.23 -18.89
CA SER A 64 9.44 -16.35 -18.74
C SER A 64 8.58 -16.23 -17.46
N ILE A 65 9.18 -15.80 -16.35
CA ILE A 65 8.45 -15.55 -15.09
C ILE A 65 7.45 -14.40 -15.25
N LEU A 66 7.85 -13.29 -15.89
CA LEU A 66 6.95 -12.16 -16.17
C LEU A 66 5.75 -12.55 -17.02
N TRP A 67 6.00 -13.35 -18.06
CA TRP A 67 4.97 -13.86 -18.94
C TRP A 67 3.98 -14.76 -18.21
N ASP A 68 4.49 -15.65 -17.36
CA ASP A 68 3.64 -16.56 -16.61
C ASP A 68 2.80 -15.84 -15.55
N LEU A 69 3.41 -14.90 -14.81
CA LEU A 69 2.71 -14.04 -13.87
C LEU A 69 1.63 -13.19 -14.56
N GLN A 70 1.87 -12.77 -15.81
CA GLN A 70 0.88 -12.00 -16.56
C GLN A 70 -0.36 -12.85 -16.88
N ARG A 71 -0.20 -14.12 -17.26
CA ARG A 71 -1.32 -15.02 -17.53
C ARG A 71 -2.02 -15.49 -16.25
N ASN A 72 -1.26 -15.71 -15.18
CA ASN A 72 -1.75 -16.28 -13.92
C ASN A 72 -2.16 -15.20 -12.90
N GLY A 73 -2.39 -13.96 -13.34
CA GLY A 73 -2.93 -12.87 -12.52
C GLY A 73 -2.00 -12.38 -11.40
N GLY A 74 -0.69 -12.56 -11.54
CA GLY A 74 0.31 -12.16 -10.55
C GLY A 74 0.45 -13.15 -9.37
N ASN A 75 -0.07 -14.37 -9.49
CA ASN A 75 0.04 -15.37 -8.43
C ASN A 75 1.45 -16.02 -8.41
N ILE A 76 2.22 -15.68 -7.39
CA ILE A 76 3.57 -16.21 -7.15
C ILE A 76 3.55 -17.72 -6.94
N GLN A 77 2.60 -18.25 -6.17
CA GLN A 77 2.57 -19.67 -5.80
C GLN A 77 2.36 -20.56 -7.03
N ASN A 78 1.38 -20.21 -7.87
CA ASN A 78 1.10 -20.94 -9.11
C ASN A 78 2.31 -20.92 -10.07
N THR A 79 2.98 -19.77 -10.18
CA THR A 79 4.21 -19.65 -10.97
C THR A 79 5.32 -20.54 -10.39
N THR A 80 5.46 -20.58 -9.07
CA THR A 80 6.46 -21.40 -8.36
C THR A 80 6.22 -22.89 -8.58
N GLU A 81 4.97 -23.36 -8.46
CA GLU A 81 4.60 -24.75 -8.71
C GLU A 81 4.86 -25.16 -10.17
N ARG A 82 4.59 -24.29 -11.13
CA ARG A 82 4.85 -24.58 -12.56
C ARG A 82 6.34 -24.63 -12.89
N ILE A 83 7.15 -23.79 -12.22
CA ILE A 83 8.63 -23.85 -12.33
C ILE A 83 9.12 -25.20 -11.79
N LEU A 84 8.64 -25.61 -10.61
CA LEU A 84 8.98 -26.91 -10.00
C LEU A 84 8.53 -28.10 -10.86
N ALA A 85 7.36 -28.00 -11.50
CA ALA A 85 6.86 -29.01 -12.42
C ALA A 85 7.57 -29.01 -13.79
N GLY A 86 8.47 -28.07 -14.06
CA GLY A 86 9.17 -27.93 -15.34
C GLY A 86 8.25 -27.57 -16.50
N ARG A 87 7.15 -26.84 -16.24
CA ARG A 87 6.12 -26.45 -17.23
C ARG A 87 6.11 -24.94 -17.50
N LEU A 88 7.22 -24.26 -17.26
CA LEU A 88 7.34 -22.82 -17.48
C LEU A 88 7.24 -22.54 -18.99
N ASP A 89 6.22 -21.80 -19.40
CA ASP A 89 5.94 -21.54 -20.82
C ASP A 89 6.93 -20.52 -21.37
N THR A 90 7.55 -20.85 -22.51
CA THR A 90 8.50 -19.96 -23.17
C THR A 90 7.75 -18.77 -23.76
N PRO A 91 8.10 -17.53 -23.38
CA PRO A 91 7.37 -16.35 -23.83
C PRO A 91 7.51 -16.18 -25.35
N PRO A 92 6.44 -15.78 -26.07
CA PRO A 92 6.54 -15.49 -27.49
C PRO A 92 7.51 -14.33 -27.75
N ILE A 93 8.17 -14.33 -28.92
CA ILE A 93 9.20 -13.34 -29.29
C ILE A 93 8.69 -11.90 -29.26
N THR A 94 7.36 -11.71 -29.40
CA THR A 94 6.66 -10.43 -29.38
C THR A 94 6.47 -9.85 -27.97
N PHE A 95 6.72 -10.62 -26.90
CA PHE A 95 6.63 -10.10 -25.54
C PHE A 95 7.83 -9.20 -25.23
N GLN A 96 7.68 -7.89 -25.42
CA GLN A 96 8.62 -6.89 -24.93
C GLN A 96 8.32 -6.61 -23.44
N PRO A 97 9.18 -7.03 -22.50
CA PRO A 97 9.01 -6.64 -21.11
C PRO A 97 9.14 -5.10 -20.99
N PRO A 98 8.37 -4.46 -20.10
CA PRO A 98 8.53 -3.03 -19.86
C PRO A 98 9.97 -2.75 -19.40
N PRO A 99 10.57 -1.62 -19.84
CA PRO A 99 11.94 -1.26 -19.47
C PRO A 99 12.07 -1.23 -17.94
N PRO A 100 13.16 -1.76 -17.38
CA PRO A 100 13.38 -1.72 -15.94
C PRO A 100 13.36 -0.25 -15.46
N PRO A 101 12.79 0.03 -14.28
CA PRO A 101 12.83 1.37 -13.73
C PRO A 101 14.27 1.85 -13.57
N PRO A 102 14.57 3.14 -13.79
CA PRO A 102 15.91 3.69 -13.63
C PRO A 102 16.33 3.52 -12.16
N GLY A 103 17.31 2.64 -11.91
CA GLY A 103 17.84 2.39 -10.56
C GLY A 103 18.17 0.95 -10.21
N GLN A 104 17.99 -0.03 -11.11
CA GLN A 104 18.43 -1.39 -10.85
C GLN A 104 19.78 -1.66 -11.54
N PRO A 105 20.87 -1.93 -10.80
CA PRO A 105 22.16 -2.19 -11.42
C PRO A 105 22.10 -3.52 -12.16
N ALA A 106 22.21 -3.45 -13.49
CA ALA A 106 22.76 -4.55 -14.25
C ALA A 106 24.20 -4.75 -13.77
N GLY A 107 24.57 -5.99 -13.45
CA GLY A 107 25.95 -6.31 -13.11
C GLY A 107 26.91 -5.85 -14.20
N SER A 108 28.05 -5.33 -13.75
CA SER A 108 29.25 -4.91 -14.51
C SER A 108 29.20 -3.54 -15.18
N ALA A 109 29.59 -2.49 -14.43
CA ALA A 109 30.80 -1.69 -14.66
C ALA A 109 30.81 -0.43 -13.78
N SER A 110 32.01 -0.09 -13.30
CA SER A 110 32.34 1.03 -12.42
C SER A 110 31.77 2.38 -12.85
N ALA A 111 31.08 3.08 -11.95
CA ALA A 111 31.16 4.54 -11.80
C ALA A 111 30.53 4.95 -10.46
N ALA A 112 31.36 5.48 -9.56
CA ALA A 112 30.89 6.19 -8.39
C ALA A 112 30.30 7.54 -8.85
N THR A 113 29.00 7.72 -8.70
CA THR A 113 28.35 9.03 -8.84
C THR A 113 27.51 9.32 -7.60
N THR A 114 27.93 10.37 -6.90
CA THR A 114 27.21 11.00 -5.80
C THR A 114 25.79 11.37 -6.27
N ILE A 115 24.78 10.79 -5.63
CA ILE A 115 23.38 11.09 -5.93
C ILE A 115 23.02 12.41 -5.25
N ARG A 116 23.05 13.51 -6.00
CA ARG A 116 22.28 14.72 -5.67
C ARG A 116 20.80 14.34 -5.71
N GLN A 117 20.09 14.51 -4.60
CA GLN A 117 18.65 14.32 -4.56
C GLN A 117 17.97 15.29 -5.55
N PRO A 118 17.04 14.81 -6.41
CA PRO A 118 16.26 15.71 -7.24
C PRO A 118 15.36 16.55 -6.34
N GLU A 119 15.40 17.87 -6.50
CA GLU A 119 14.50 18.79 -5.80
C GLU A 119 13.06 18.41 -6.13
N LYS A 120 12.35 17.96 -5.10
CA LYS A 120 10.97 17.49 -5.23
C LYS A 120 10.09 18.70 -5.54
N PRO A 121 9.14 18.62 -6.51
CA PRO A 121 8.17 19.69 -6.70
C PRO A 121 7.45 19.95 -5.38
N ALA A 122 7.03 21.21 -5.14
CA ALA A 122 6.42 21.74 -3.92
C ALA A 122 5.12 21.04 -3.48
N GLN A 123 5.24 19.76 -3.13
CA GLN A 123 4.20 18.97 -2.51
C GLN A 123 4.06 19.47 -1.07
N PRO A 124 2.83 19.71 -0.57
CA PRO A 124 2.63 20.17 0.79
C PRO A 124 3.24 19.17 1.77
N ASP A 125 3.96 19.67 2.79
CA ASP A 125 4.64 18.86 3.80
C ASP A 125 3.70 17.78 4.38
N LEU A 126 4.25 16.58 4.58
CA LEU A 126 3.49 15.46 5.15
C LEU A 126 2.89 15.79 6.52
N ILE A 127 3.55 16.66 7.29
CA ILE A 127 3.07 17.16 8.58
C ILE A 127 1.78 17.97 8.41
N THR A 128 1.70 18.80 7.37
CA THR A 128 0.50 19.58 7.05
C THR A 128 -0.59 18.67 6.48
N ARG A 129 -0.24 17.73 5.60
CA ARG A 129 -1.20 16.79 5.00
C ARG A 129 -1.91 15.92 6.05
N TYR A 130 -1.21 15.56 7.13
CA TYR A 130 -1.74 14.71 8.19
C TYR A 130 -2.02 15.46 9.50
N ASN A 131 -2.01 16.79 9.49
CA ASN A 131 -2.28 17.63 10.66
C ASN A 131 -1.46 17.26 11.91
N LEU A 132 -0.18 16.88 11.72
CA LEU A 132 0.71 16.41 12.80
C LEU A 132 1.34 17.55 13.61
N LYS A 133 0.92 18.81 13.38
CA LYS A 133 1.52 19.98 14.01
C LYS A 133 1.39 19.95 15.53
N SER A 134 0.20 19.62 16.06
CA SER A 134 -0.04 19.55 17.50
C SER A 134 0.75 18.45 18.22
N LYS A 135 1.06 17.35 17.53
CA LYS A 135 1.87 16.27 18.11
C LYS A 135 3.32 16.71 18.29
N LEU A 136 3.87 17.55 17.41
CA LEU A 136 5.26 18.03 17.52
C LEU A 136 5.54 18.69 18.88
N ASP A 137 4.59 19.48 19.39
CA ASP A 137 4.73 20.19 20.66
C ASP A 137 4.66 19.24 21.87
N THR A 138 4.01 18.09 21.74
CA THR A 138 3.80 17.10 22.81
C THR A 138 4.83 15.95 22.80
N THR A 139 5.54 15.70 21.69
CA THR A 139 6.35 14.46 21.52
C THR A 139 7.73 14.49 22.19
N ALA A 140 8.00 15.40 23.13
CA ALA A 140 9.26 15.40 23.89
C ALA A 140 9.30 14.31 24.98
N GLN A 141 8.19 13.59 25.25
CA GLN A 141 8.07 12.72 26.42
C GLN A 141 7.60 11.28 26.17
N GLU A 142 7.30 10.87 24.94
CA GLU A 142 6.75 9.53 24.66
C GLU A 142 7.65 8.70 23.73
N GLU A 143 8.87 8.43 24.21
CA GLU A 143 9.71 7.36 23.66
C GLU A 143 9.84 6.26 24.71
N GLN A 144 8.90 5.29 24.71
CA GLN A 144 9.07 3.90 25.14
C GLN A 144 7.71 3.28 25.44
N ASP A 145 7.03 2.73 24.43
CA ASP A 145 6.34 1.46 24.65
C ASP A 145 6.24 0.68 23.34
N GLY A 146 7.42 0.23 22.88
CA GLY A 146 7.59 -0.58 21.68
C GLY A 146 7.25 -2.05 21.93
N LYS A 147 6.07 -2.36 22.48
CA LYS A 147 5.54 -3.72 22.43
C LYS A 147 4.87 -3.88 21.07
N SER A 148 5.55 -4.59 20.16
CA SER A 148 5.06 -4.93 18.83
C SER A 148 3.79 -5.79 18.91
N LYS A 149 2.66 -5.16 19.20
CA LYS A 149 1.35 -5.80 19.17
C LYS A 149 1.11 -6.18 17.71
N GLY A 150 0.94 -7.48 17.47
CA GLY A 150 0.57 -8.02 16.17
C GLY A 150 -0.65 -7.28 15.63
N TRP A 151 -0.79 -7.29 14.31
CA TRP A 151 -1.93 -6.71 13.61
C TRP A 151 -3.26 -7.18 14.25
N SER A 152 -4.06 -6.26 14.79
CA SER A 152 -5.30 -6.63 15.47
C SER A 152 -6.32 -7.21 14.48
N SER A 153 -7.17 -8.11 14.95
CA SER A 153 -8.28 -8.69 14.18
C SER A 153 -9.39 -7.66 13.92
N ASN A 154 -9.58 -6.71 14.84
CA ASN A 154 -10.55 -5.62 14.73
C ASN A 154 -10.10 -4.56 13.72
N ARG A 155 -10.99 -4.21 12.78
CA ARG A 155 -10.70 -3.26 11.70
C ARG A 155 -10.32 -1.87 12.23
N ASP A 156 -11.06 -1.36 13.20
CA ASP A 156 -10.88 0.01 13.69
C ASP A 156 -9.58 0.16 14.49
N GLU A 157 -9.30 -0.79 15.39
CA GLU A 157 -8.05 -0.84 16.13
C GLU A 157 -6.84 -0.94 15.21
N ARG A 158 -6.96 -1.73 14.15
CA ARG A 158 -5.91 -1.91 13.15
C ARG A 158 -5.69 -0.61 12.38
N GLN A 159 -6.74 0.05 11.94
CA GLN A 159 -6.63 1.35 11.28
C GLN A 159 -5.98 2.39 12.19
N ALA A 160 -6.38 2.47 13.46
CA ALA A 160 -5.77 3.35 14.45
C ALA A 160 -4.28 3.02 14.66
N SER A 161 -3.91 1.74 14.76
CA SER A 161 -2.51 1.32 14.93
C SER A 161 -1.63 1.70 13.74
N LEU A 162 -2.15 1.61 12.51
CA LEU A 162 -1.43 1.98 11.30
C LEU A 162 -1.27 3.48 11.15
N GLN A 163 -2.32 4.23 11.49
CA GLN A 163 -2.25 5.69 11.54
C GLN A 163 -1.18 6.12 12.55
N LYS A 164 -1.16 5.54 13.75
CA LYS A 164 -0.13 5.80 14.77
C LYS A 164 1.27 5.53 14.24
N ARG A 165 1.52 4.34 13.66
CA ARG A 165 2.84 3.98 13.08
C ARG A 165 3.25 4.92 11.93
N ARG A 166 2.30 5.35 11.09
CA ARG A 166 2.58 6.30 10.01
C ARG A 166 2.96 7.66 10.57
N ASP A 167 2.22 8.16 11.54
CA ASP A 167 2.48 9.44 12.18
C ASP A 167 3.86 9.44 12.87
N GLU A 168 4.17 8.39 13.63
CA GLU A 168 5.49 8.19 14.27
C GLU A 168 6.63 8.19 13.24
N MET A 169 6.46 7.46 12.12
CA MET A 169 7.44 7.40 11.06
C MET A 169 7.70 8.77 10.44
N ILE A 170 6.67 9.58 10.22
CA ILE A 170 6.80 10.93 9.65
C ILE A 170 7.58 11.84 10.61
N LEU A 171 7.29 11.77 11.91
CA LEU A 171 8.00 12.55 12.92
C LEU A 171 9.47 12.12 13.05
N ALA A 172 9.74 10.82 13.10
CA ALA A 172 11.09 10.29 13.17
C ALA A 172 11.91 10.64 11.92
N ALA A 173 11.30 10.57 10.73
CA ALA A 173 11.95 10.96 9.48
C ALA A 173 12.35 12.45 9.49
N ARG A 174 11.48 13.33 10.01
CA ARG A 174 11.78 14.75 10.18
C ARG A 174 12.99 14.96 11.10
N ARG A 175 12.98 14.37 12.30
CA ARG A 175 14.10 14.48 13.25
C ARG A 175 15.42 14.01 12.63
N LYS A 176 15.39 12.90 11.90
CA LYS A 176 16.57 12.37 11.20
C LYS A 176 17.07 13.31 10.09
N MET A 177 16.16 13.97 9.38
CA MET A 177 16.52 14.98 8.37
C MET A 177 17.13 16.22 9.01
N GLU A 178 16.52 16.75 10.08
CA GLU A 178 17.01 17.92 10.81
C GLU A 178 18.42 17.66 11.37
N ALA A 179 18.66 16.49 11.96
CA ALA A 179 19.98 16.08 12.44
C ALA A 179 21.02 15.97 11.30
N ARG A 180 20.63 15.45 10.13
CA ARG A 180 21.51 15.38 8.95
C ARG A 180 21.87 16.76 8.41
N ILE A 181 20.89 17.67 8.31
CA ILE A 181 21.14 19.05 7.86
C ILE A 181 22.07 19.77 8.84
N ALA A 182 21.89 19.58 10.15
CA ALA A 182 22.76 20.16 11.15
C ALA A 182 24.21 19.65 11.03
N ALA A 183 24.39 18.34 10.83
CA ALA A 183 25.70 17.73 10.59
C ALA A 183 26.35 18.24 9.28
N GLU A 184 25.61 18.32 8.18
CA GLU A 184 26.12 18.85 6.91
C GLU A 184 26.55 20.32 7.04
N LYS A 185 25.74 21.16 7.71
CA LYS A 185 26.09 22.56 8.00
C LYS A 185 27.36 22.68 8.83
N ALA A 186 27.56 21.81 9.82
CA ALA A 186 28.78 21.79 10.63
C ALA A 186 30.01 21.39 9.80
N THR A 187 29.88 20.43 8.88
CA THR A 187 30.99 19.99 8.01
C THR A 187 31.32 20.97 6.88
N GLN A 188 30.37 21.78 6.41
CA GLN A 188 30.62 22.79 5.36
C GLN A 188 31.20 24.11 5.91
N GLY A 189 31.18 24.30 7.23
CA GLY A 189 31.70 25.50 7.90
C GLY A 189 33.09 25.33 8.52
N SER A 190 33.81 24.25 8.22
CA SER A 190 35.19 23.99 8.67
C SER A 190 36.17 24.01 7.50
#